data_AF-A0A2H9QF81-F1
#
_entry.id   AF-A0A2H9QF81-F1
#
_cell.length_a   1.000
_cell.length_b   1.000
_cell.length_c   1.000
_cell.angle_alpha   90.00
_cell.angle_beta   90.00
_cell.angle_gamma   90.00
#
_symmetry.space_group_name_H-M   'P 1'
#
loop_
_entity.id
_entity.type
_entity.pdbx_description
1 polymer ?
#
loop_
_entity_poly.entity_id
_entity_poly.type
_entity_poly.pdbx_seq_one_letter_code
_entity_poly.pdbx_strand_id
1 'polypeptide(L)'
;VSGLTESFDVLIKVEKDLWSVNISDLDKEAKVNSQAEYFLTFSNESIGEQKISLSSDLPSFWFKEQSFTVKPKSILKESVFVNPKYYGRREFNFLFKSSFSGEEKKFNSKLSVESSLLSKYSAPLYGFPFFTLNLFPYFLVESFVGFFLE
;
A
#
# COMPACT_ATOMS: atom_id res chain seq x y z
N VAL A 1 -61.66 -36.00 -8.03
CA VAL A 1 -60.24 -36.20 -8.35
C VAL A 1 -59.45 -35.59 -7.21
N SER A 2 -58.95 -36.45 -6.33
CA SER A 2 -58.26 -36.06 -5.10
C SER A 2 -56.87 -35.53 -5.46
N GLY A 3 -56.61 -34.25 -5.16
CA GLY A 3 -55.34 -33.60 -5.46
C GLY A 3 -54.24 -34.15 -4.59
N LEU A 4 -53.27 -34.83 -5.20
CA LEU A 4 -52.02 -35.22 -4.53
C LEU A 4 -51.26 -33.94 -4.17
N THR A 5 -51.08 -33.72 -2.88
CA THR A 5 -50.23 -32.64 -2.35
C THR A 5 -48.82 -33.21 -2.24
N GLU A 6 -47.96 -32.84 -3.18
CA GLU A 6 -46.53 -33.16 -3.11
C GLU A 6 -45.84 -32.14 -2.20
N SER A 7 -45.33 -32.61 -1.06
CA SER A 7 -44.40 -31.87 -0.22
C SER A 7 -42.98 -32.35 -0.51
N PHE A 8 -42.06 -31.41 -0.71
CA PHE A 8 -40.63 -31.70 -0.81
C PHE A 8 -39.87 -30.96 0.28
N ASP A 9 -38.92 -31.64 0.90
CA ASP A 9 -38.05 -31.09 1.93
C ASP A 9 -36.79 -30.52 1.30
N VAL A 10 -36.57 -29.21 1.43
CA VAL A 10 -35.35 -28.53 0.99
C VAL A 10 -34.43 -28.34 2.18
N LEU A 11 -33.31 -29.04 2.18
CA LEU A 11 -32.29 -28.92 3.22
C LEU A 11 -31.27 -27.84 2.81
N ILE A 12 -31.41 -26.64 3.36
CA ILE A 12 -30.49 -25.52 3.12
C ILE A 12 -29.32 -25.63 4.11
N LYS A 13 -28.15 -26.06 3.61
CA LYS A 13 -26.91 -26.07 4.39
C LYS A 13 -26.13 -24.77 4.12
N VAL A 14 -25.94 -23.96 5.16
CA VAL A 14 -25.16 -22.72 5.10
C VAL A 14 -23.71 -23.03 5.49
N GLU A 15 -22.80 -22.99 4.52
CA GLU A 15 -21.36 -23.16 4.77
C GLU A 15 -20.71 -21.82 5.11
N LYS A 16 -19.79 -21.82 6.09
CA LYS A 16 -19.00 -20.66 6.51
C LYS A 16 -17.68 -20.62 5.70
N ASP A 17 -16.98 -19.48 5.71
CA ASP A 17 -15.68 -19.30 5.02
C ASP A 17 -15.70 -19.40 3.48
N LEU A 18 -16.79 -18.99 2.84
CA LEU A 18 -16.96 -19.07 1.37
C LEU A 18 -16.10 -18.08 0.56
N TRP A 19 -15.12 -17.42 1.18
CA TRP A 19 -14.17 -16.54 0.49
C TRP A 19 -12.77 -16.67 1.08
N SER A 20 -11.75 -16.52 0.24
CA SER A 20 -10.36 -16.52 0.67
C SER A 20 -9.57 -15.41 -0.03
N VAL A 21 -8.52 -14.95 0.64
CA VAL A 21 -7.57 -13.97 0.11
C VAL A 21 -6.19 -14.49 0.37
N ASN A 22 -5.33 -14.36 -0.62
CA ASN A 22 -3.90 -14.63 -0.52
C ASN A 22 -3.13 -13.42 -1.03
N ILE A 23 -2.04 -13.09 -0.35
CA ILE A 23 -1.10 -12.03 -0.74
C ILE A 23 0.24 -12.70 -1.01
N SER A 24 0.75 -12.50 -2.22
CA SER A 24 2.11 -12.90 -2.55
C SER A 24 3.11 -11.85 -2.04
N ASP A 25 4.27 -12.32 -1.60
CA ASP A 25 5.43 -11.50 -1.21
C ASP A 25 5.11 -10.46 -0.11
N LEU A 26 4.91 -10.94 1.12
CA LEU A 26 4.69 -10.11 2.31
C LEU A 26 5.98 -9.42 2.81
N ASP A 27 7.16 -9.74 2.27
CA ASP A 27 8.40 -9.03 2.55
C ASP A 27 8.88 -8.38 1.24
N LYS A 28 8.93 -7.05 1.21
CA LYS A 28 9.26 -6.27 0.03
C LYS A 28 10.34 -5.25 0.32
N GLU A 29 11.15 -4.99 -0.70
CA GLU A 29 12.10 -3.91 -0.74
C GLU A 29 11.65 -2.87 -1.77
N ALA A 30 11.74 -1.59 -1.41
CA ALA A 30 11.41 -0.48 -2.30
C ALA A 30 12.32 0.72 -2.03
N LYS A 31 12.42 1.64 -3.00
CA LYS A 31 13.10 2.92 -2.80
C LYS A 31 12.12 3.98 -2.34
N VAL A 32 12.60 4.99 -1.62
CA VAL A 32 11.79 6.18 -1.29
C VAL A 32 11.18 6.76 -2.56
N ASN A 33 9.87 7.00 -2.56
CA ASN A 33 9.04 7.46 -3.68
C ASN A 33 8.87 6.46 -4.84
N SER A 34 9.28 5.21 -4.70
CA SER A 34 8.98 4.13 -5.64
C SER A 34 7.79 3.31 -5.15
N GLN A 35 6.97 2.79 -6.06
CA GLN A 35 5.79 2.00 -5.70
C GLN A 35 6.21 0.56 -5.38
N ALA A 36 5.81 0.04 -4.22
CA ALA A 36 5.89 -1.37 -3.89
C ALA A 36 4.59 -2.06 -4.30
N GLU A 37 4.66 -3.03 -5.21
CA GLU A 37 3.52 -3.77 -5.73
C GLU A 37 3.30 -5.09 -4.97
N TYR A 38 2.06 -5.30 -4.52
CA TYR A 38 1.60 -6.53 -3.87
C TYR A 38 0.54 -7.20 -4.74
N PHE A 39 0.65 -8.50 -4.94
CA PHE A 39 -0.32 -9.28 -5.72
C PHE A 39 -1.33 -9.95 -4.80
N LEU A 40 -2.60 -9.65 -5.06
CA LEU A 40 -3.73 -10.18 -4.31
C LEU A 40 -4.46 -11.21 -5.16
N THR A 41 -4.75 -12.36 -4.57
CA THR A 41 -5.64 -13.36 -5.17
C THR A 41 -6.83 -13.56 -4.25
N PHE A 42 -8.01 -13.19 -4.74
CA PHE A 42 -9.29 -13.39 -4.07
C PHE A 42 -9.99 -14.59 -4.68
N SER A 43 -10.51 -15.50 -3.86
CA SER A 43 -11.41 -16.57 -4.28
C SER A 43 -12.77 -16.37 -3.63
N ASN A 44 -13.84 -16.40 -4.43
CA ASN A 44 -15.22 -16.38 -3.95
C ASN A 44 -15.89 -17.70 -4.34
N GLU A 45 -16.10 -18.57 -3.36
CA GLU A 45 -16.80 -19.83 -3.50
C GLU A 45 -18.30 -19.69 -3.20
N SER A 46 -18.78 -18.51 -2.84
CA SER A 46 -20.19 -18.28 -2.60
C SER A 46 -21.00 -18.16 -3.90
N ILE A 47 -22.31 -18.28 -3.77
CA ILE A 47 -23.30 -18.09 -4.85
C ILE A 47 -23.56 -16.58 -5.07
N GLY A 48 -23.22 -15.74 -4.08
CA GLY A 48 -23.37 -14.29 -4.12
C GLY A 48 -22.10 -13.56 -4.50
N GLU A 49 -22.24 -12.31 -4.93
CA GLU A 49 -21.11 -11.41 -5.11
C GLU A 49 -20.55 -11.00 -3.74
N GLN A 50 -19.22 -10.95 -3.62
CA GLN A 50 -18.55 -10.55 -2.38
C GLN A 50 -17.88 -9.20 -2.58
N LYS A 51 -18.14 -8.26 -1.68
CA LYS A 51 -17.46 -6.96 -1.60
C LYS A 51 -16.46 -7.02 -0.46
N ILE A 52 -15.18 -6.83 -0.79
CA ILE A 52 -14.06 -6.95 0.14
C ILE A 52 -13.34 -5.61 0.19
N SER A 53 -13.29 -4.98 1.36
CA SER A 53 -12.49 -3.77 1.59
C SER A 53 -11.10 -4.15 2.09
N LEU A 54 -10.08 -3.52 1.53
CA LEU A 54 -8.69 -3.64 1.91
C LEU A 54 -8.20 -2.33 2.54
N SER A 55 -7.89 -2.39 3.83
CA SER A 55 -7.27 -1.29 4.58
C SER A 55 -5.90 -1.68 5.12
N SER A 56 -5.15 -0.69 5.58
CA SER A 56 -3.85 -0.91 6.22
C SER A 56 -3.65 0.08 7.37
N ASP A 57 -2.82 -0.29 8.34
CA ASP A 57 -2.31 0.59 9.40
C ASP A 57 -1.18 1.53 8.92
N LEU A 58 -0.81 1.46 7.64
CA LEU A 58 0.04 2.45 7.00
C LEU A 58 -0.64 3.83 6.94
N PRO A 59 0.15 4.93 6.89
CA PRO A 59 -0.42 6.26 6.73
C PRO A 59 -1.17 6.39 5.41
N SER A 60 -2.26 7.17 5.39
CA SER A 60 -3.13 7.35 4.23
C SER A 60 -2.44 7.89 2.97
N PHE A 61 -1.30 8.54 3.14
CA PHE A 61 -0.46 9.04 2.05
C PHE A 61 0.50 7.97 1.47
N TRP A 62 0.65 6.82 2.13
CA TRP A 62 1.38 5.66 1.62
C TRP A 62 0.43 4.65 0.98
N PHE A 63 -0.72 4.45 1.60
CA PHE A 63 -1.72 3.49 1.17
C PHE A 63 -3.12 4.10 1.31
N LYS A 64 -3.91 4.00 0.24
CA LYS A 64 -5.33 4.36 0.28
C LYS A 64 -6.14 3.08 0.33
N GLU A 65 -7.20 3.10 1.15
CA GLU A 65 -8.16 2.00 1.21
C GLU A 65 -8.75 1.72 -0.18
N GLN A 66 -8.91 0.44 -0.49
CA GLN A 66 -9.45 -0.02 -1.77
C GLN A 66 -10.57 -1.03 -1.53
N SER A 67 -11.49 -1.13 -2.48
CA SER A 67 -12.60 -2.08 -2.43
C SER A 67 -12.63 -2.93 -3.68
N PHE A 68 -12.75 -4.24 -3.50
CA PHE A 68 -12.79 -5.22 -4.56
C PHE A 68 -14.15 -5.90 -4.57
N THR A 69 -14.63 -6.18 -5.77
CA THR A 69 -15.89 -6.88 -5.98
C THR A 69 -15.60 -8.18 -6.72
N VAL A 70 -15.83 -9.31 -6.05
CA VAL A 70 -15.50 -10.65 -6.57
C VAL A 70 -16.80 -11.37 -6.93
N LYS A 71 -16.93 -11.74 -8.19
CA LYS A 71 -18.12 -12.43 -8.71
C LYS A 71 -18.29 -13.81 -8.05
N PRO A 72 -19.52 -14.35 -8.00
CA PRO A 72 -19.77 -15.71 -7.52
C PRO A 72 -18.90 -16.74 -8.23
N LYS A 73 -18.46 -17.77 -7.49
CA LYS A 73 -17.71 -18.93 -8.02
C LYS A 73 -16.52 -18.52 -8.90
N SER A 74 -15.80 -17.46 -8.53
CA SER A 74 -14.72 -16.91 -9.35
C SER A 74 -13.49 -16.53 -8.54
N ILE A 75 -12.37 -16.39 -9.25
CA ILE A 75 -11.10 -15.93 -8.71
C ILE A 75 -10.78 -14.58 -9.35
N LEU A 76 -10.45 -13.59 -8.52
CA LEU A 76 -9.99 -12.27 -8.95
C LEU A 76 -8.53 -12.10 -8.55
N LYS A 77 -7.71 -11.62 -9.48
CA LYS A 77 -6.30 -11.28 -9.23
C LYS A 77 -6.12 -9.79 -9.48
N GLU A 78 -5.61 -9.09 -8.49
CA GLU A 78 -5.41 -7.64 -8.54
C GLU A 78 -4.04 -7.28 -7.98
N SER A 79 -3.50 -6.14 -8.41
CA SER A 79 -2.27 -5.60 -7.82
C SER A 79 -2.54 -4.31 -7.06
N VAL A 80 -1.84 -4.17 -5.95
CA VAL A 80 -2.02 -3.08 -5.01
C VAL A 80 -0.68 -2.43 -4.71
N PHE A 81 -0.67 -1.10 -4.71
CA PHE A 81 0.55 -0.31 -4.62
C PHE A 81 0.65 0.41 -3.28
N VAL A 82 1.81 0.30 -2.64
CA VAL A 82 2.21 1.09 -1.47
C VAL A 82 3.29 2.06 -1.88
N ASN A 83 3.11 3.34 -1.56
CA ASN A 83 4.01 4.42 -1.97
C ASN A 83 4.79 5.00 -0.76
N PRO A 84 5.89 4.37 -0.33
CA PRO A 84 6.70 4.85 0.78
C PRO A 84 7.30 6.24 0.52
N LYS A 85 7.22 7.12 1.54
CA LYS A 85 7.74 8.50 1.50
C LYS A 85 9.00 8.73 2.33
N TYR A 86 9.29 7.84 3.27
CA TYR A 86 10.45 7.93 4.16
C TYR A 86 11.21 6.60 4.14
N TYR A 87 12.52 6.67 4.34
CA TYR A 87 13.38 5.48 4.38
C TYR A 87 13.26 4.76 5.72
N GLY A 88 13.70 3.51 5.76
CA GLY A 88 13.70 2.66 6.95
C GLY A 88 12.88 1.40 6.78
N ARG A 89 12.82 0.59 7.84
CA ARG A 89 12.03 -0.64 7.87
C ARG A 89 10.68 -0.37 8.54
N ARG A 90 9.60 -0.84 7.93
CA ARG A 90 8.25 -0.72 8.49
C ARG A 90 7.53 -2.05 8.44
N GLU A 91 7.04 -2.49 9.60
CA GLU A 91 6.09 -3.59 9.71
C GLU A 91 4.69 -3.00 9.76
N PHE A 92 3.77 -3.62 9.03
CA PHE A 92 2.42 -3.11 8.87
C PHE A 92 1.47 -4.26 8.54
N ASN A 93 0.18 -4.03 8.64
CA ASN A 93 -0.84 -5.04 8.41
C ASN A 93 -1.76 -4.63 7.26
N PHE A 94 -2.09 -5.60 6.40
CA PHE A 94 -3.24 -5.53 5.53
C PHE A 94 -4.44 -6.17 6.22
N LEU A 95 -5.56 -5.46 6.23
CA LEU A 95 -6.83 -5.94 6.78
C LEU A 95 -7.85 -6.03 5.64
N PHE A 96 -8.40 -7.23 5.45
CA PHE A 96 -9.46 -7.51 4.49
C PHE A 96 -10.74 -7.74 5.25
N LYS A 97 -11.81 -7.04 4.88
CA LYS A 97 -13.11 -7.19 5.50
C LYS A 97 -14.17 -7.45 4.44
N SER A 98 -14.93 -8.53 4.61
CA SER A 98 -16.12 -8.77 3.78
C SER A 98 -17.27 -7.89 4.27
N SER A 99 -17.92 -7.18 3.35
CA SER A 99 -19.12 -6.39 3.66
C SER A 99 -20.33 -7.27 4.04
N PHE A 100 -20.35 -8.54 3.62
CA PHE A 100 -21.49 -9.43 3.81
C PHE A 100 -21.37 -10.32 5.05
N SER A 101 -20.22 -10.97 5.25
CA SER A 101 -20.03 -11.87 6.39
C SER A 101 -19.52 -11.14 7.65
N GLY A 102 -18.94 -9.94 7.49
CA GLY A 102 -18.24 -9.24 8.57
C GLY A 102 -16.95 -9.92 9.00
N GLU A 103 -16.55 -11.00 8.34
CA GLU A 103 -15.28 -11.69 8.60
C GLU A 103 -14.10 -10.81 8.19
N GLU A 104 -13.05 -10.87 8.99
CA GLU A 104 -11.83 -10.09 8.82
C GLU A 104 -10.63 -11.02 8.69
N LYS A 105 -9.78 -10.76 7.69
CA LYS A 105 -8.52 -11.48 7.46
C LYS A 105 -7.36 -10.49 7.53
N LYS A 106 -6.38 -10.77 8.37
CA LYS A 106 -5.24 -9.89 8.63
C LYS A 106 -3.94 -10.55 8.18
N PHE A 107 -3.12 -9.80 7.44
CA PHE A 107 -1.82 -10.23 6.97
C PHE A 107 -0.74 -9.26 7.44
N ASN A 108 0.27 -9.77 8.12
CA ASN A 108 1.43 -8.98 8.53
C ASN A 108 2.43 -8.92 7.37
N SER A 109 2.86 -7.72 7.03
CA SER A 109 3.77 -7.42 5.93
C SER A 109 4.94 -6.57 6.41
N LYS A 110 6.08 -6.70 5.75
CA LYS A 110 7.30 -5.96 6.02
C LYS A 110 7.74 -5.24 4.76
N LEU A 111 8.03 -3.95 4.89
CA LEU A 111 8.56 -3.11 3.83
C LEU A 111 9.89 -2.51 4.27
N SER A 112 10.95 -2.86 3.56
CA SER A 112 12.26 -2.22 3.68
C SER A 112 12.37 -1.10 2.64
N VAL A 113 12.52 0.13 3.10
CA VAL A 113 12.59 1.31 2.22
C VAL A 113 14.01 1.86 2.18
N GLU A 114 14.67 1.72 1.04
CA GLU A 114 16.00 2.28 0.80
C GLU A 114 15.94 3.78 0.46
N SER A 115 16.90 4.55 0.96
CA SER A 115 17.07 5.95 0.58
C SER A 115 17.34 6.09 -0.93
N SER A 116 16.66 7.02 -1.60
CA SER A 116 16.98 7.38 -2.99
C SER A 116 18.07 8.45 -3.03
N LEU A 117 18.87 8.51 -4.11
CA LEU A 117 19.90 9.56 -4.30
C LEU A 117 19.28 10.96 -4.19
N LEU A 118 18.08 11.16 -4.74
CA LEU A 118 17.31 12.41 -4.60
C LEU A 118 17.11 12.85 -3.15
N SER A 119 16.88 11.90 -2.22
CA SER A 119 16.76 12.20 -0.78
C SER A 119 18.11 12.52 -0.10
N LYS A 120 19.22 11.97 -0.62
CA LYS A 120 20.57 12.28 -0.12
C LYS A 120 21.06 13.66 -0.56
N TYR A 121 20.65 14.12 -1.74
CA TYR A 121 21.02 15.43 -2.29
C TYR A 121 20.04 16.57 -1.98
N SER A 122 18.88 16.31 -1.37
CA SER A 122 17.98 17.36 -0.88
C SER A 122 18.32 17.83 0.54
N ALA A 123 19.00 17.02 1.35
CA ALA A 123 19.50 17.38 2.67
C ALA A 123 20.47 18.59 2.72
N PRO A 124 21.38 18.81 1.74
CA PRO A 124 22.26 19.98 1.74
C PRO A 124 21.53 21.31 1.52
N LEU A 125 20.34 21.32 0.92
CA LEU A 125 19.59 22.56 0.67
C LEU A 125 18.76 23.02 1.89
N TYR A 126 18.37 22.09 2.77
CA TYR A 126 17.56 22.38 3.95
C TYR A 126 18.34 22.37 5.27
N GLY A 127 19.61 21.92 5.26
CA GLY A 127 20.48 21.81 6.43
C GLY A 127 21.63 22.82 6.50
N PHE A 128 21.69 23.81 5.61
CA PHE A 128 22.65 24.92 5.72
C PHE A 128 21.96 26.19 6.24
N PRO A 129 21.89 26.40 7.57
CA PRO A 129 21.48 27.68 8.10
C PRO A 129 22.67 28.66 7.96
N PHE A 130 22.53 29.66 7.09
CA PHE A 130 23.18 30.98 7.16
C PHE A 130 24.65 31.23 6.71
N PHE A 131 25.41 30.32 6.10
CA PHE A 131 26.84 30.62 5.82
C PHE A 131 27.31 30.75 4.36
N THR A 132 26.53 30.45 3.32
CA THR A 132 27.06 30.49 1.94
C THR A 132 26.73 31.78 1.17
N LEU A 133 25.60 32.44 1.45
CA LEU A 133 25.26 33.69 0.75
C LEU A 133 25.98 34.94 1.28
N ASN A 134 26.55 34.89 2.49
CA ASN A 134 27.25 36.04 3.09
C ASN A 134 28.76 36.09 2.80
N LEU A 135 29.35 35.02 2.27
CA LEU A 135 30.78 34.97 1.95
C LEU A 135 31.08 35.17 0.46
N PHE A 136 30.07 35.05 -0.41
CA PHE A 136 30.22 35.30 -1.85
C PHE A 136 30.67 36.74 -2.18
N PRO A 137 30.13 37.78 -1.52
CA PRO A 137 30.58 39.16 -1.78
C PRO A 137 32.03 39.38 -1.32
N TYR A 138 32.43 38.77 -0.19
CA TYR A 138 33.76 38.98 0.38
C TYR A 138 34.86 38.36 -0.50
N PHE A 139 34.64 37.15 -1.01
CA PHE A 139 35.57 36.49 -1.94
C PHE A 139 35.70 37.22 -3.29
N LEU A 140 34.62 37.83 -3.78
CA LEU A 140 34.67 38.64 -5.01
C LEU A 140 35.42 39.96 -4.81
N VAL A 141 35.23 40.62 -3.66
CA VAL A 141 35.95 41.87 -3.35
C VAL A 141 37.44 41.61 -3.16
N GLU A 142 37.85 40.56 -2.43
CA GLU A 142 39.28 40.22 -2.32
C GLU A 142 39.90 39.81 -3.66
N SER A 143 39.17 39.07 -4.50
CA SER A 143 39.66 38.70 -5.83
C SER A 143 39.80 39.92 -6.76
N PHE A 144 38.89 40.91 -6.66
CA PHE A 144 39.00 42.16 -7.42
C PHE A 144 40.15 43.02 -6.91
N VAL A 145 40.29 43.19 -5.59
CA VAL A 145 41.34 44.01 -4.99
C VAL A 145 42.72 43.38 -5.24
N GLY A 146 42.83 42.05 -5.14
CA GLY A 146 44.07 41.32 -5.45
C GLY A 146 44.50 41.44 -6.92
N PHE A 147 43.55 41.52 -7.86
CA PHE A 147 43.86 41.69 -9.28
C PHE A 147 44.37 43.10 -9.66
N PHE A 148 44.09 44.13 -8.84
CA PHE A 148 44.54 45.51 -9.08
C PHE A 148 45.75 45.94 -8.25
N LEU A 149 46.22 45.09 -7.33
CA LEU A 149 47.36 45.37 -6.43
C LEU A 149 48.62 44.53 -6.75
N GLU A 150 48.60 43.71 -7.80
CA GLU A 150 49.78 43.27 -8.57
C GLU A 150 49.96 44.14 -9.82
#